data_AF-A0AAF0TM35-F1
#
_entry.id   AF-A0AAF0TM35-F1
#
_cell.length_a   1.000
_cell.length_b   1.000
_cell.length_c   1.000
_cell.angle_alpha   90.00
_cell.angle_beta   90.00
_cell.angle_gamma   90.00
#
_symmetry.space_group_name_H-M   'P 1'
#
loop_
_entity.id
_entity.type
_entity.pdbx_description
1 polymer ?
#
loop_
_entity_poly.entity_id
_entity_poly.type
_entity_poly.pdbx_seq_one_letter_code
_entity_poly.pdbx_strand_id
1 'polypeptide(L)'
;MTNEEIRVAFITLAQALMAQANRDVGPRVNANESTTASRLRDFVRMNPPNFLGSRVGKDPQEFLDEVYKIVNAMGVSSREKVELVSYQFKEVAQLWFTQWKNNRHLEVGPIEWEEFKGAVTTRERPQVVTRRT
;
A
#
# COMPACT_ATOMS: atom_id res chain seq x y z
N MET A 1 -2.53 54.43 -30.52
CA MET A 1 -1.94 53.85 -29.30
C MET A 1 -0.78 54.74 -28.90
N THR A 2 -0.81 55.29 -27.69
CA THR A 2 0.21 56.23 -27.20
C THR A 2 1.32 55.49 -26.44
N ASN A 3 2.53 56.05 -26.40
CA ASN A 3 3.64 55.46 -25.64
C ASN A 3 3.31 55.24 -24.16
N GLU A 4 2.35 56.00 -23.62
CA GLU A 4 1.87 55.87 -22.25
C GLU A 4 1.01 54.60 -22.07
N GLU A 5 0.12 54.29 -23.01
CA GLU A 5 -0.68 53.06 -22.99
C GLU A 5 0.21 51.81 -23.02
N ILE A 6 1.30 51.86 -23.80
CA ILE A 6 2.28 50.77 -23.87
C ILE A 6 3.01 50.61 -22.53
N ARG A 7 3.44 51.72 -21.90
CA ARG A 7 4.10 51.69 -20.60
C ARG A 7 3.20 51.12 -19.51
N VAL A 8 1.94 51.56 -19.48
CA VAL A 8 0.93 51.08 -18.53
C VAL A 8 0.66 49.58 -18.71
N ALA A 9 0.56 49.10 -19.95
CA ALA A 9 0.36 47.68 -20.23
C ALA A 9 1.53 46.82 -19.73
N PHE A 10 2.78 47.25 -19.95
CA PHE A 10 3.96 46.54 -19.45
C PHE A 10 4.05 46.50 -17.92
N ILE A 11 3.75 47.61 -17.25
CA ILE A 11 3.73 47.68 -15.78
C ILE A 11 2.65 46.74 -15.22
N THR A 12 1.46 46.74 -15.83
CA THR A 12 0.34 45.90 -15.41
C THR A 12 0.66 44.42 -15.58
N LEU A 13 1.30 44.04 -16.69
CA LEU A 13 1.75 42.65 -16.92
C LEU A 13 2.82 42.22 -15.92
N ALA A 14 3.80 43.09 -15.63
CA ALA A 14 4.85 42.79 -14.66
C ALA A 14 4.28 42.59 -13.24
N GLN A 15 3.31 43.42 -12.84
CA GLN A 15 2.62 43.29 -11.56
C GLN A 15 1.80 41.99 -11.48
N ALA A 16 1.11 41.62 -12.57
CA ALA A 16 0.36 40.37 -12.64
C ALA A 16 1.29 39.14 -12.51
N LEU A 17 2.44 39.16 -13.16
CA LEU A 17 3.45 38.10 -13.05
C LEU A 17 4.02 37.99 -11.64
N MET A 18 4.34 39.11 -10.98
CA MET A 18 4.81 39.11 -9.58
C MET A 18 3.72 38.63 -8.60
N ALA A 19 2.46 39.01 -8.82
CA ALA A 19 1.34 38.52 -8.03
C ALA A 19 1.08 37.02 -8.22
N GLN A 20 1.32 36.48 -9.42
CA GLN A 20 1.23 35.05 -9.70
C GLN A 20 2.39 34.26 -9.10
N ALA A 21 3.62 34.78 -9.17
CA ALA A 21 4.79 34.15 -8.55
C ALA A 21 4.66 34.04 -7.02
N ASN A 22 4.06 35.06 -6.36
CA ASN A 22 3.78 35.01 -4.93
C ASN A 22 2.56 34.14 -4.55
N ARG A 23 1.65 33.85 -5.49
CA ARG A 23 0.52 32.92 -5.27
C ARG A 23 0.92 31.45 -5.36
N ASP A 24 2.01 31.13 -6.06
CA ASP A 24 2.58 29.76 -6.10
C ASP A 24 3.37 29.40 -4.81
N VAL A 25 3.52 30.40 -3.92
CA VAL A 25 3.98 30.24 -2.53
C VAL A 25 2.78 30.32 -1.56
N GLY A 26 1.62 29.80 -1.97
CA GLY A 26 0.70 29.25 -0.97
C GLY A 26 1.45 28.18 -0.16
N PRO A 27 1.05 27.86 1.08
CA PRO A 27 1.57 26.67 1.71
C PRO A 27 1.27 25.55 0.71
N ARG A 28 2.32 25.02 0.07
CA ARG A 28 2.26 23.68 -0.47
C ARG A 28 1.78 22.89 0.71
N VAL A 29 0.51 22.53 0.69
CA VAL A 29 -0.01 21.55 1.61
C VAL A 29 0.83 20.36 1.21
N ASN A 30 1.95 20.18 1.91
CA ASN A 30 2.68 18.94 1.94
C ASN A 30 1.64 18.02 2.56
N ALA A 31 0.77 17.50 1.68
CA ALA A 31 -0.09 16.41 1.96
C ALA A 31 0.85 15.24 2.20
N ASN A 32 1.40 15.23 3.41
CA ASN A 32 1.72 14.03 4.15
C ASN A 32 0.42 13.29 4.52
N GLU A 33 -0.65 13.45 3.74
CA GLU A 33 -1.53 12.34 3.48
C GLU A 33 -0.65 11.24 2.93
N SER A 34 -0.25 10.35 3.82
CA SER A 34 0.42 9.13 3.48
C SER A 34 -0.48 8.39 2.50
N THR A 35 -0.25 8.57 1.20
CA THR A 35 -1.00 7.87 0.15
C THR A 35 -0.68 6.38 0.21
N THR A 36 -1.56 5.52 -0.34
CA THR A 36 -1.26 4.10 -0.49
C THR A 36 0.07 3.86 -1.21
N ALA A 37 0.39 4.69 -2.21
CA ALA A 37 1.66 4.61 -2.95
C ALA A 37 2.87 4.97 -2.08
N SER A 38 2.75 5.98 -1.20
CA SER A 38 3.80 6.33 -0.24
C SER A 38 4.02 5.21 0.78
N ARG A 39 2.93 4.63 1.33
CA ARG A 39 3.03 3.48 2.26
C ARG A 39 3.68 2.27 1.61
N LEU A 40 3.30 1.92 0.39
CA LEU A 40 3.91 0.80 -0.33
C LEU A 40 5.39 1.06 -0.61
N ARG A 41 5.76 2.29 -1.00
CA ARG A 41 7.17 2.68 -1.19
C ARG A 41 7.97 2.50 0.09
N ASP A 42 7.46 2.98 1.22
CA ASP A 42 8.13 2.87 2.52
C ASP A 42 8.24 1.42 2.98
N PHE A 43 7.16 0.65 2.80
CA PHE A 43 7.15 -0.79 3.08
C PHE A 43 8.24 -1.52 2.28
N VAL A 44 8.34 -1.30 0.96
CA VAL A 44 9.38 -1.93 0.13
C VAL A 44 10.79 -1.48 0.56
N ARG A 45 10.98 -0.21 0.95
CA ARG A 45 12.26 0.31 1.47
C ARG A 45 12.70 -0.33 2.78
N MET A 46 11.76 -0.80 3.60
CA MET A 46 12.05 -1.55 4.83
C MET A 46 12.46 -3.01 4.56
N ASN A 47 12.55 -3.42 3.29
CA ASN A 47 13.00 -4.74 2.85
C ASN A 47 12.30 -5.92 3.54
N PRO A 48 10.96 -6.00 3.48
CA PRO A 48 10.20 -7.13 4.03
C PRO A 48 10.57 -8.44 3.32
N PRO A 49 10.51 -9.59 4.03
CA PRO A 49 10.75 -10.90 3.44
C PRO A 49 9.69 -11.24 2.38
N ASN A 50 10.07 -12.02 1.36
CA ASN A 50 9.12 -12.62 0.42
C ASN A 50 8.53 -13.92 0.98
N PHE A 51 7.34 -14.29 0.51
CA PHE A 51 6.70 -15.57 0.85
C PHE A 51 6.29 -16.33 -0.42
N LEU A 52 6.93 -17.48 -0.65
CA LEU A 52 6.67 -18.34 -1.81
C LEU A 52 5.44 -19.24 -1.59
N GLY A 53 5.18 -19.63 -0.33
CA GLY A 53 4.14 -20.58 0.06
C GLY A 53 4.32 -21.97 -0.55
N SER A 54 5.57 -22.39 -0.70
CA SER A 54 5.97 -23.76 -1.02
C SER A 54 6.65 -24.37 0.21
N ARG A 55 6.72 -25.71 0.28
CA ARG A 55 7.37 -26.43 1.40
C ARG A 55 8.85 -26.10 1.60
N VAL A 56 9.50 -25.56 0.57
CA VAL A 56 10.92 -25.16 0.60
C VAL A 56 11.07 -23.66 0.93
N GLY A 57 9.95 -22.93 0.96
CA GLY A 57 9.92 -21.52 1.33
C GLY A 57 10.03 -21.31 2.85
N LYS A 58 9.93 -20.04 3.23
CA LYS A 58 9.94 -19.60 4.63
C LYS A 58 8.76 -20.17 5.41
N ASP A 59 8.96 -20.45 6.69
CA ASP A 59 7.86 -20.85 7.57
C ASP A 59 6.78 -19.75 7.62
N PRO A 60 5.48 -20.07 7.60
CA PRO A 60 4.41 -19.08 7.53
C PRO A 60 4.33 -18.22 8.79
N GLN A 61 4.63 -18.79 9.96
CA GLN A 61 4.63 -18.05 11.21
C GLN A 61 5.85 -17.13 11.28
N GLU A 62 7.03 -17.62 10.89
CA GLU A 62 8.25 -16.81 10.81
C GLU A 62 8.08 -15.63 9.84
N PHE A 63 7.48 -15.87 8.67
CA PHE A 63 7.13 -14.80 7.73
C PHE A 63 6.19 -13.77 8.36
N LEU A 64 5.09 -14.22 8.98
CA LEU A 64 4.10 -13.34 9.61
C LEU A 64 4.71 -12.50 10.73
N ASP A 65 5.56 -13.09 11.56
CA ASP A 65 6.22 -12.39 12.67
C ASP A 65 7.18 -11.30 12.18
N GLU A 66 7.92 -11.57 11.10
CA GLU A 66 8.82 -10.57 10.49
C GLU A 66 8.07 -9.44 9.82
N VAL A 67 7.07 -9.72 8.98
CA VAL A 67 6.30 -8.66 8.30
C VAL A 67 5.43 -7.89 9.28
N TYR A 68 4.94 -8.52 10.35
CA TYR A 68 4.14 -7.85 11.38
C TYR A 68 4.92 -6.74 12.08
N LYS A 69 6.20 -6.95 12.40
CA LYS A 69 7.06 -5.91 13.01
C LYS A 69 7.11 -4.65 12.14
N ILE A 70 7.26 -4.83 10.83
CA ILE A 70 7.33 -3.74 9.85
C ILE A 70 6.01 -2.98 9.80
N VAL A 71 4.90 -3.66 9.49
CA VAL A 71 3.60 -2.98 9.32
C VAL A 71 3.04 -2.43 10.64
N ASN A 72 3.44 -3.00 11.79
CA ASN A 72 3.12 -2.45 13.09
C ASN A 72 3.91 -1.15 13.35
N ALA A 73 5.21 -1.11 13.03
CA ALA A 73 6.03 0.10 13.15
C ALA A 73 5.54 1.23 12.23
N MET A 74 4.97 0.90 11.06
CA MET A 74 4.38 1.88 10.14
C MET A 74 3.05 2.47 10.64
N GLY A 75 2.42 1.90 11.67
CA GLY A 75 1.16 2.41 12.22
C GLY A 75 -0.04 2.36 11.26
N VAL A 76 -0.04 1.42 10.31
CA VAL A 76 -1.10 1.30 9.29
C VAL A 76 -2.32 0.54 9.83
N SER A 77 -3.48 0.79 9.22
CA SER A 77 -4.73 0.10 9.56
C SER A 77 -4.67 -1.39 9.27
N SER A 78 -5.55 -2.17 9.91
CA SER A 78 -5.65 -3.62 9.74
C SER A 78 -5.77 -4.05 8.27
N ARG A 79 -6.62 -3.37 7.49
CA ARG A 79 -6.77 -3.58 6.05
C ARG A 79 -5.48 -3.28 5.28
N GLU A 80 -4.81 -2.18 5.58
CA GLU A 80 -3.56 -1.81 4.92
C GLU A 80 -2.45 -2.81 5.20
N LYS A 81 -2.42 -3.44 6.39
CA LYS A 81 -1.49 -4.54 6.68
C LYS A 81 -1.67 -5.68 5.69
N VAL A 82 -2.91 -6.07 5.41
CA VAL A 82 -3.22 -7.14 4.44
C VAL A 82 -2.76 -6.75 3.04
N GLU A 83 -3.07 -5.53 2.61
CA GLU A 83 -2.68 -5.02 1.29
C GLU A 83 -1.15 -5.01 1.12
N LEU A 84 -0.41 -4.43 2.07
CA LEU A 84 1.05 -4.38 2.04
C LEU A 84 1.70 -5.76 2.10
N VAL A 85 1.29 -6.62 3.04
CA VAL A 85 1.90 -7.95 3.21
C VAL A 85 1.64 -8.85 2.00
N SER A 86 0.46 -8.74 1.38
CA SER A 86 0.15 -9.51 0.16
C SER A 86 1.05 -9.17 -1.04
N TYR A 87 1.68 -8.00 -1.05
CA TYR A 87 2.67 -7.62 -2.08
C TYR A 87 3.92 -8.52 -2.06
N GLN A 88 4.23 -9.11 -0.91
CA GLN A 88 5.37 -10.01 -0.71
C GLN A 88 5.09 -11.46 -1.11
N PHE A 89 3.85 -11.78 -1.47
CA PHE A 89 3.52 -13.10 -1.99
C PHE A 89 4.06 -13.27 -3.39
N LYS A 90 4.74 -14.39 -3.62
CA LYS A 90 5.27 -14.80 -4.93
C LYS A 90 4.81 -16.22 -5.23
N GLU A 91 4.92 -16.60 -6.51
CA GLU A 91 4.67 -17.97 -6.99
C GLU A 91 3.35 -18.56 -6.47
N VAL A 92 3.42 -19.70 -5.77
CA VAL A 92 2.26 -20.43 -5.25
C VAL A 92 1.44 -19.56 -4.31
N ALA A 93 2.08 -18.69 -3.52
CA ALA A 93 1.38 -17.82 -2.59
C ALA A 93 0.52 -16.75 -3.25
N GLN A 94 0.97 -16.21 -4.37
CA GLN A 94 0.19 -15.23 -5.11
C GLN A 94 -1.07 -15.87 -5.72
N LEU A 95 -0.92 -17.07 -6.30
CA LEU A 95 -2.05 -17.84 -6.85
C LEU A 95 -3.06 -18.20 -5.77
N TRP A 96 -2.59 -18.74 -4.65
CA TRP A 96 -3.44 -19.10 -3.52
C TRP A 96 -4.21 -17.88 -2.99
N PHE A 97 -3.53 -16.75 -2.75
CA PHE A 97 -4.18 -15.58 -2.18
C PHE A 97 -5.27 -15.03 -3.10
N THR A 98 -5.03 -15.04 -4.42
CA THR A 98 -6.03 -14.66 -5.42
C THR A 98 -7.26 -15.57 -5.36
N GLN A 99 -7.05 -16.89 -5.32
CA GLN A 99 -8.15 -17.86 -5.21
C GLN A 99 -8.92 -17.73 -3.89
N TRP A 100 -8.20 -17.62 -2.77
CA TRP A 100 -8.79 -17.45 -1.45
C TRP A 100 -9.67 -16.20 -1.40
N LYS A 101 -9.20 -15.07 -1.93
CA LYS A 101 -10.00 -13.83 -2.06
C LYS A 101 -11.26 -14.01 -2.90
N ASN A 102 -11.15 -14.68 -4.05
CA ASN A 102 -12.30 -14.89 -4.94
C ASN A 102 -13.35 -15.83 -4.35
N ASN A 103 -12.93 -16.77 -3.50
CA ASN A 103 -13.82 -17.70 -2.82
C ASN A 103 -14.49 -17.10 -1.58
N ARG A 104 -14.07 -15.92 -1.11
CA ARG A 104 -14.79 -15.21 -0.05
C ARG A 104 -16.12 -14.73 -0.61
N HIS A 105 -17.22 -15.09 0.08
CA HIS A 105 -18.55 -14.59 -0.26
C HIS A 105 -18.55 -13.05 -0.18
N LEU A 106 -19.18 -12.39 -1.16
CA LEU A 106 -19.18 -10.93 -1.33
C LEU A 106 -19.79 -10.16 -0.14
N GLU A 107 -20.52 -10.83 0.75
CA GLU A 107 -21.12 -10.26 1.96
C GLU A 107 -20.18 -10.27 3.19
N VAL A 108 -19.08 -11.03 3.12
CA VAL A 108 -18.04 -11.00 4.15
C VAL A 108 -17.17 -9.80 3.80
N GLY A 109 -17.23 -8.74 4.62
CA GLY A 109 -16.56 -7.45 4.37
C GLY A 109 -15.05 -7.51 4.13
N PRO A 110 -14.34 -6.37 4.23
CA PRO A 110 -12.90 -6.32 4.01
C PRO A 110 -12.13 -7.39 4.79
N ILE A 111 -11.00 -7.85 4.23
CA ILE A 111 -10.14 -8.82 4.91
C ILE A 111 -9.39 -8.07 6.00
N GLU A 112 -9.65 -8.43 7.25
CA GLU A 112 -8.95 -7.90 8.41
C GLU A 112 -7.70 -8.74 8.71
N TRP A 113 -6.74 -8.13 9.41
CA TRP A 113 -5.42 -8.72 9.70
C TRP A 113 -5.50 -10.07 10.41
N GLU A 114 -6.42 -10.24 11.36
CA GLU A 114 -6.56 -11.49 12.11
C GLU A 114 -7.07 -12.65 11.24
N GLU A 115 -8.03 -12.39 10.35
CA GLU A 115 -8.51 -13.37 9.37
C GLU A 115 -7.39 -13.76 8.40
N PHE A 116 -6.64 -12.76 7.92
CA PHE A 116 -5.49 -12.98 7.04
C PHE A 116 -4.43 -13.89 7.65
N LYS A 117 -4.04 -13.65 8.91
CA LYS A 117 -3.09 -14.52 9.63
C LYS A 117 -3.60 -15.96 9.69
N GLY A 118 -4.86 -16.14 10.07
CA GLY A 118 -5.49 -17.47 10.12
C GLY A 118 -5.44 -18.19 8.77
N ALA A 119 -5.73 -17.48 7.68
CA ALA A 119 -5.70 -18.02 6.33
C ALA A 119 -4.29 -18.47 5.90
N VAL A 120 -3.28 -17.63 6.13
CA VAL A 120 -1.88 -17.94 5.79
C VAL A 120 -1.38 -19.17 6.54
N THR A 121 -1.65 -19.27 7.85
CA THR A 121 -1.25 -20.43 8.66
C THR A 121 -2.03 -21.70 8.29
N THR A 122 -3.30 -21.58 7.91
CA THR A 122 -4.15 -22.73 7.57
C THR A 122 -3.73 -23.39 6.26
N ARG A 123 -3.33 -22.59 5.27
CA ARG A 123 -2.89 -23.10 3.96
C ARG A 123 -1.77 -24.14 4.05
N GLU A 124 -0.84 -23.93 4.96
CA GLU A 124 0.42 -24.69 5.04
C GLU A 124 0.29 -25.91 5.94
N ARG A 125 -0.90 -26.14 6.51
CA ARG A 125 -1.23 -27.40 7.17
C ARG A 125 -1.47 -28.49 6.14
N PRO A 126 -0.89 -29.70 6.31
CA PRO A 126 -1.34 -30.86 5.56
C PRO A 126 -2.84 -31.05 5.82
N GLN A 127 -3.66 -31.05 4.77
CA GLN A 127 -5.02 -31.53 4.87
C GLN A 127 -4.94 -33.01 5.28
N VAL A 128 -5.29 -33.33 6.52
CA VAL A 128 -5.53 -34.73 6.91
C VAL A 128 -6.75 -35.16 6.12
N VAL A 129 -6.52 -35.78 4.97
CA VAL A 129 -7.56 -36.48 4.22
C VAL A 129 -7.94 -37.68 5.08
N THR A 130 -8.92 -37.50 5.96
CA THR A 130 -9.63 -38.63 6.56
C THR A 130 -10.41 -39.28 5.42
N ARG A 131 -9.77 -40.23 4.73
CA ARG A 131 -10.49 -41.20 3.91
C ARG A 131 -11.41 -41.95 4.88
N ARG A 132 -12.68 -41.54 4.93
CA ARG A 132 -13.74 -42.38 5.47
C ARG A 132 -13.92 -43.53 4.48
N THR A 133 -13.37 -44.69 4.84
CA THR A 133 -13.77 -45.99 4.31
C THR A 133 -15.15 -46.35 4.80
#